data_AF-V4UF83-F1
#
_entry.id   AF-V4UF83-F1
#
_cell.length_a   1.000
_cell.length_b   1.000
_cell.length_c   1.000
_cell.angle_alpha   90.00
_cell.angle_beta   90.00
_cell.angle_gamma   90.00
#
_symmetry.space_group_name_H-M   'P 1'
#
loop_
_entity.id
_entity.type
_entity.pdbx_description
1 polymer ?
#
loop_
_entity_poly.entity_id
_entity_poly.type
_entity_poly.pdbx_seq_one_letter_code
_entity_poly.pdbx_strand_id
1 'polypeptide(L)'
;MELWAAMHKFTEKIVSMMKAEKLFQTQGGPIILSQIENEFGPVEWDIGAPGKAYAKWAAQMAVGLNTGVPWVMCKQDDAPDPVINTCNGFYCEKFVPNQNYKPKMWTEAWTGWFTEFGSAVPTRPAEDLVFSVARFIQSGGSFINYYMYHGGTNFGRTSGGFVATSYDYDAPIDEYGLLNEPKWGHLRDLHKAIKLCEPALVSVDPTVKSLGKNQEAHVFNSKSGKCAAFLANYDTTFSAKVSFGNAQYDLPPWSISVLPDCKTAVFNTARVGVQSSQKKFVPVINAFSWQSYIEETASSTDDNTFTKDGLWEQVYLTADASDYLWYMTDVNIDSNEGFLKNGQDPLLTIWSAGHALQVFINGQLSGTVYGSLENPKLTFSKNVKLRPGVNKISLLSTSVGLPNVGTHFEKWNAGVLGPVTLKGLNEGTRDISKQKWTYKIGLKGEALSLHTISGSSSVEWAQGASLAQKQPMTWYKTTFNVPPGNDPLALDMGAMGKGMVWINGQSIGRHWPGYIGNGNCGGCNYAGTYTEKKCRTYCGKPSQRWYHVPRSWLKPSGNLLVVFEEWGGEPHWISLLKRTT
;
A
#
# COMPACT_ATOMS: atom_id res chain seq x y z
N MET A 1 -7.17 29.63 -1.29
CA MET A 1 -7.81 29.99 0.00
C MET A 1 -8.64 28.84 0.56
N GLU A 2 -9.44 28.13 -0.24
CA GLU A 2 -10.27 27.01 0.24
C GLU A 2 -9.46 25.82 0.81
N LEU A 3 -8.38 25.39 0.13
CA LEU A 3 -7.52 24.30 0.60
C LEU A 3 -6.89 24.58 1.98
N TRP A 4 -6.31 25.76 2.16
CA TRP A 4 -5.64 26.15 3.41
C TRP A 4 -6.63 26.21 4.57
N ALA A 5 -7.84 26.71 4.32
CA ALA A 5 -8.91 26.73 5.32
C ALA A 5 -9.38 25.31 5.69
N ALA A 6 -9.54 24.41 4.71
CA ALA A 6 -9.94 23.03 4.95
C ALA A 6 -8.89 22.26 5.76
N MET A 7 -7.61 22.37 5.40
CA MET A 7 -6.49 21.78 6.14
C MET A 7 -6.44 22.32 7.58
N HIS A 8 -6.47 23.63 7.77
CA HIS A 8 -6.44 24.24 9.10
C HIS A 8 -7.61 23.74 9.96
N LYS A 9 -8.83 23.76 9.44
CA LYS A 9 -10.02 23.29 10.16
C LYS A 9 -9.88 21.84 10.64
N PHE A 10 -9.33 20.96 9.79
CA PHE A 10 -9.12 19.57 10.18
C PHE A 10 -7.99 19.42 11.20
N THR A 11 -6.84 20.07 10.99
CA THR A 11 -5.72 20.04 11.94
C THR A 11 -6.14 20.58 13.31
N GLU A 12 -6.85 21.70 13.35
CA GLU A 12 -7.38 22.30 14.58
C GLU A 12 -8.37 21.36 15.28
N LYS A 13 -9.28 20.72 14.54
CA LYS A 13 -10.20 19.72 15.09
C LYS A 13 -9.43 18.60 15.79
N ILE A 14 -8.42 18.02 15.14
CA ILE A 14 -7.63 16.91 15.71
C ILE A 14 -6.86 17.39 16.95
N VAL A 15 -6.16 18.52 16.88
CA VAL A 15 -5.43 19.07 18.03
C VAL A 15 -6.38 19.36 19.19
N SER A 16 -7.56 19.92 18.93
CA SER A 16 -8.57 20.20 19.95
C SER A 16 -9.09 18.93 20.61
N MET A 17 -9.33 17.87 19.84
CA MET A 17 -9.70 16.56 20.37
C MET A 17 -8.60 15.98 21.27
N MET A 18 -7.34 16.02 20.81
CA MET A 18 -6.21 15.51 21.61
C MET A 18 -6.03 16.30 22.91
N LYS A 19 -6.25 17.63 22.88
CA LYS A 19 -6.21 18.48 24.07
C LYS A 19 -7.34 18.18 25.05
N ALA A 20 -8.55 17.96 24.54
CA ALA A 20 -9.72 17.64 25.36
C ALA A 20 -9.51 16.34 26.15
N GLU A 21 -8.88 15.35 25.53
CA GLU A 21 -8.53 14.06 26.13
C GLU A 21 -7.18 14.08 26.87
N LYS A 22 -6.53 15.25 27.03
CA LYS A 22 -5.24 15.44 27.71
C LYS A 22 -4.12 14.53 27.17
N LEU A 23 -4.10 14.31 25.85
CA LEU A 23 -3.18 13.36 25.23
C LEU A 23 -1.79 13.92 24.94
N PHE A 24 -1.58 15.24 24.99
CA PHE A 24 -0.24 15.81 24.87
C PHE A 24 0.58 15.59 26.15
N GLN A 25 1.89 15.37 26.01
CA GLN A 25 2.78 15.06 27.13
C GLN A 25 2.79 16.17 28.20
N THR A 26 2.67 17.43 27.79
CA THR A 26 2.52 18.57 28.70
C THR A 26 1.24 18.56 29.53
N GLN A 27 0.25 17.75 29.14
CA GLN A 27 -0.99 17.51 29.87
C GLN A 27 -0.97 16.17 30.64
N GLY A 28 0.14 15.44 30.61
CA GLY A 28 0.30 14.10 31.21
C GLY A 28 0.01 12.94 30.25
N GLY A 29 -0.27 13.21 28.97
CA GLY A 29 -0.56 12.20 27.96
C GLY A 29 0.66 11.64 27.22
N PRO A 30 0.45 10.74 26.25
CA PRO A 30 1.55 10.05 25.56
C PRO A 30 2.14 10.79 24.35
N ILE A 31 1.48 11.83 23.81
CA ILE A 31 1.92 12.49 22.56
C ILE A 31 3.09 13.43 22.87
N ILE A 32 4.29 13.07 22.39
CA ILE A 32 5.54 13.83 22.59
C ILE A 32 5.96 14.67 21.37
N LEU A 33 5.30 14.48 20.23
CA LEU A 33 5.65 15.07 18.94
C LEU A 33 4.41 15.10 18.03
N SER A 34 4.32 16.07 17.13
CA SER A 34 3.33 16.07 16.03
C SER A 34 3.98 16.42 14.71
N GLN A 35 3.47 15.90 13.59
CA GLN A 35 3.94 16.24 12.25
C GLN A 35 2.86 17.04 11.51
N ILE A 36 3.26 18.12 10.84
CA ILE A 36 2.43 18.82 9.87
C ILE A 36 2.99 18.55 8.48
N GLU A 37 2.12 18.35 7.48
CA GLU A 37 2.53 17.91 6.14
C GLU A 37 3.27 16.54 6.12
N ASN A 38 3.61 16.06 4.92
CA ASN A 38 4.41 14.86 4.75
C ASN A 38 5.24 14.89 3.45
N GLU A 39 6.56 14.87 3.59
CA GLU A 39 7.52 14.89 2.46
C GLU A 39 7.24 16.00 1.44
N PHE A 40 6.88 17.19 1.92
CA PHE A 40 6.50 18.31 1.05
C PHE A 40 7.69 18.99 0.37
N GLY A 41 8.91 18.93 0.91
CA GLY A 41 10.08 19.63 0.36
C GLY A 41 10.35 19.36 -1.13
N PRO A 42 10.31 18.11 -1.63
CA PRO A 42 10.39 17.83 -3.07
C PRO A 42 9.26 18.48 -3.89
N VAL A 43 8.03 18.50 -3.37
CA VAL A 43 6.88 19.13 -4.05
C VAL A 43 7.03 20.66 -4.04
N GLU A 44 7.47 21.22 -2.93
CA GLU A 44 7.79 22.64 -2.79
C GLU A 44 8.82 23.10 -3.82
N TRP A 45 9.88 22.31 -3.98
CA TRP A 45 10.92 22.59 -4.96
C TRP A 45 10.32 22.67 -6.37
N ASP A 46 9.46 21.72 -6.73
CA ASP A 46 8.81 21.66 -8.04
C ASP A 46 7.86 22.84 -8.28
N ILE A 47 7.07 23.23 -7.28
CA ILE A 47 6.04 24.28 -7.43
C ILE A 47 6.56 25.69 -7.11
N GLY A 48 7.77 25.83 -6.57
CA GLY A 48 8.48 27.08 -6.39
C GLY A 48 7.90 28.01 -5.31
N ALA A 49 7.81 29.31 -5.61
CA ALA A 49 7.44 30.34 -4.63
C ALA A 49 6.08 30.12 -3.92
N PRO A 50 5.01 29.65 -4.60
CA PRO A 50 3.77 29.23 -3.94
C PRO A 50 3.98 28.12 -2.89
N GLY A 51 4.87 27.17 -3.16
CA GLY A 51 5.24 26.10 -2.23
C GLY A 51 5.90 26.66 -0.97
N LYS A 52 6.86 27.58 -1.14
CA LYS A 52 7.51 28.29 -0.02
C LYS A 52 6.52 29.05 0.86
N ALA A 53 5.58 29.76 0.23
CA ALA A 53 4.54 30.47 0.96
C ALA A 53 3.65 29.51 1.75
N TYR A 54 3.31 28.36 1.15
CA TYR A 54 2.52 27.32 1.79
C TYR A 54 3.25 26.62 2.95
N ALA A 55 4.49 26.16 2.75
CA ALA A 55 5.28 25.48 3.78
C ALA A 55 5.45 26.37 5.02
N LYS A 56 5.74 27.66 4.80
CA LYS A 56 5.78 28.67 5.86
C LYS A 56 4.44 28.82 6.58
N TRP A 57 3.34 28.92 5.83
CA TRP A 57 2.00 29.02 6.40
C TRP A 57 1.63 27.77 7.23
N ALA A 58 1.88 26.57 6.71
CA ALA A 58 1.54 25.31 7.36
C ALA A 58 2.29 25.14 8.69
N ALA A 59 3.58 25.43 8.70
CA ALA A 59 4.39 25.44 9.91
C ALA A 59 3.89 26.47 10.94
N GLN A 60 3.61 27.70 10.52
CA GLN A 60 3.09 28.75 11.41
C GLN A 60 1.72 28.41 11.99
N MET A 61 0.82 27.86 11.17
CA MET A 61 -0.50 27.39 11.60
C MET A 61 -0.37 26.29 12.65
N ALA A 62 0.41 25.24 12.37
CA ALA A 62 0.60 24.13 13.29
C ALA A 62 1.19 24.56 14.64
N VAL A 63 2.24 25.38 14.63
CA VAL A 63 2.84 25.93 15.86
C VAL A 63 1.83 26.80 16.63
N GLY A 64 1.04 27.61 15.91
CA GLY A 64 -0.02 28.44 16.49
C GLY A 64 -1.12 27.67 17.23
N LEU A 65 -1.32 26.38 16.92
CA LEU A 65 -2.26 25.53 17.65
C LEU A 65 -1.80 25.17 19.07
N ASN A 66 -0.57 25.53 19.45
CA ASN A 66 -0.03 25.48 20.82
C ASN A 66 -0.26 24.12 21.52
N THR A 67 0.24 23.04 20.93
CA THR A 67 0.16 21.67 21.47
C THR A 67 0.99 21.47 22.74
N GLY A 68 1.97 22.35 22.99
CA GLY A 68 2.92 22.25 24.08
C GLY A 68 4.07 21.25 23.84
N VAL A 69 4.05 20.52 22.72
CA VAL A 69 5.13 19.60 22.31
C VAL A 69 5.69 19.99 20.94
N PRO A 70 6.91 19.56 20.56
CA PRO A 70 7.51 19.94 19.29
C PRO A 70 6.71 19.50 18.06
N TRP A 71 6.86 20.28 16.97
CA TRP A 71 6.39 19.94 15.64
C TRP A 71 7.56 19.51 14.74
N VAL A 72 7.31 18.55 13.86
CA VAL A 72 8.24 18.11 12.81
C VAL A 72 7.66 18.24 11.41
N MET A 73 8.54 18.29 10.40
CA MET A 73 8.23 18.12 8.99
C MET A 73 9.30 17.20 8.36
N CYS A 74 8.88 16.07 7.77
CA CYS A 74 9.80 15.13 7.14
C CYS A 74 10.17 15.56 5.70
N LYS A 75 11.43 15.31 5.31
CA LYS A 75 12.04 15.76 4.04
C LYS A 75 11.75 17.24 3.71
N GLN A 76 11.95 18.10 4.70
CA GLN A 76 11.67 19.53 4.61
C GLN A 76 12.90 20.35 5.01
N ASP A 77 13.86 20.51 4.11
CA ASP A 77 15.17 21.10 4.45
C ASP A 77 15.08 22.55 4.97
N ASP A 78 14.08 23.32 4.53
CA ASP A 78 13.88 24.71 4.94
C ASP A 78 12.75 24.90 5.98
N ALA A 79 12.39 23.85 6.73
CA ALA A 79 11.38 23.92 7.80
C ALA A 79 11.68 25.09 8.77
N PRO A 80 10.75 26.07 8.91
CA PRO A 80 11.01 27.26 9.70
C PRO A 80 10.96 26.95 11.20
N ASP A 81 11.72 27.71 11.97
CA ASP A 81 11.69 27.62 13.43
C ASP A 81 10.29 27.86 14.01
N PRO A 82 9.90 27.13 15.07
CA PRO A 82 10.66 26.12 15.82
C PRO A 82 10.55 24.67 15.29
N VAL A 83 10.02 24.45 14.08
CA VAL A 83 9.76 23.12 13.53
C VAL A 83 11.07 22.37 13.24
N ILE A 84 11.12 21.08 13.59
CA ILE A 84 12.28 20.22 13.35
C ILE A 84 12.12 19.51 12.00
N ASN A 85 13.07 19.70 11.08
CA ASN A 85 13.09 18.88 9.87
C ASN A 85 13.64 17.48 10.17
N THR A 86 13.08 16.46 9.53
CA THR A 86 13.44 15.05 9.78
C THR A 86 13.74 14.29 8.49
N CYS A 87 14.36 13.13 8.63
CA CYS A 87 14.72 12.27 7.51
C CYS A 87 13.81 11.03 7.40
N ASN A 88 13.59 10.60 6.15
CA ASN A 88 12.91 9.37 5.78
C ASN A 88 13.79 8.61 4.79
N GLY A 89 13.84 7.28 4.88
CA GLY A 89 14.63 6.48 3.95
C GLY A 89 15.02 5.10 4.49
N PHE A 90 15.81 4.37 3.71
CA PHE A 90 16.47 3.15 4.17
C PHE A 90 17.66 3.44 5.09
N TYR A 91 18.31 4.60 4.91
CA TYR A 91 19.45 5.07 5.70
C TYR A 91 19.36 6.59 5.86
N CYS A 92 19.59 7.09 7.06
CA CYS A 92 19.60 8.52 7.39
C CYS A 92 20.85 8.94 8.18
N GLU A 93 21.92 8.15 8.18
CA GLU A 93 23.13 8.43 8.97
C GLU A 93 23.81 9.74 8.57
N LYS A 94 23.63 10.19 7.33
CA LYS A 94 24.20 11.44 6.82
C LYS A 94 23.28 12.64 6.98
N PHE A 95 22.04 12.44 7.42
CA PHE A 95 21.12 13.55 7.63
C PHE A 95 21.62 14.47 8.73
N VAL A 96 21.50 15.78 8.50
CA VAL A 96 21.79 16.84 9.46
C VAL A 96 20.58 17.76 9.47
N PRO A 97 19.98 18.06 10.65
CA PRO A 97 18.88 19.00 10.72
C PRO A 97 19.32 20.40 10.28
N ASN A 98 18.38 21.23 9.87
CA ASN A 98 18.67 22.52 9.26
C ASN A 98 19.21 23.58 10.23
N GLN A 99 19.27 23.27 11.53
CA GLN A 99 19.86 24.11 12.57
C GLN A 99 20.59 23.24 13.60
N ASN A 100 21.73 23.72 14.11
CA ASN A 100 22.60 22.96 15.02
C ASN A 100 21.95 22.65 16.39
N TYR A 101 20.94 23.41 16.82
CA TYR A 101 20.21 23.19 18.07
C TYR A 101 19.01 22.25 17.92
N LYS A 102 18.71 21.77 16.71
CA LYS A 102 17.65 20.80 16.45
C LYS A 102 18.21 19.37 16.57
N PRO A 103 17.47 18.42 17.14
CA PRO A 103 17.91 17.03 17.21
C PRO A 103 17.85 16.35 15.84
N LYS A 104 18.72 15.37 15.63
CA LYS A 104 18.72 14.53 14.43
C LYS A 104 17.69 13.41 14.56
N MET A 105 16.62 13.49 13.78
CA MET A 105 15.47 12.58 13.87
C MET A 105 15.20 11.85 12.54
N TRP A 106 14.94 10.54 12.64
CA TRP A 106 14.57 9.66 11.53
C TRP A 106 13.12 9.20 11.71
N THR A 107 12.20 9.83 10.99
CA THR A 107 10.75 9.60 11.12
C THR A 107 10.27 8.36 10.38
N GLU A 108 10.98 7.91 9.34
CA GLU A 108 10.64 6.68 8.62
C GLU A 108 11.88 5.85 8.28
N ALA A 109 12.27 4.97 9.20
CA ALA A 109 13.22 3.90 8.94
C ALA A 109 12.51 2.75 8.23
N TRP A 110 12.57 2.76 6.90
CA TRP A 110 11.80 1.83 6.06
C TRP A 110 12.19 0.37 6.33
N THR A 111 11.27 -0.43 6.86
CA THR A 111 11.53 -1.82 7.29
C THR A 111 11.48 -2.83 6.15
N GLY A 112 11.06 -2.38 4.98
CA GLY A 112 10.80 -3.13 3.76
C GLY A 112 10.19 -2.15 2.75
N TRP A 113 9.16 -2.57 2.03
CA TRP A 113 8.40 -1.71 1.12
C TRP A 113 6.95 -2.19 1.00
N PHE A 114 6.06 -1.36 0.49
CA PHE A 114 4.67 -1.77 0.26
C PHE A 114 4.57 -2.80 -0.86
N THR A 115 3.55 -3.66 -0.79
CA THR A 115 3.21 -4.57 -1.88
C THR A 115 2.30 -3.86 -2.86
N GLU A 116 2.64 -3.94 -4.14
CA GLU A 116 1.80 -3.46 -5.26
C GLU A 116 1.13 -4.67 -5.91
N PHE A 117 -0.16 -4.54 -6.28
CA PHE A 117 -0.79 -5.52 -7.14
C PHE A 117 -0.03 -5.62 -8.47
N GLY A 118 0.44 -6.83 -8.80
CA GLY A 118 1.24 -7.09 -10.01
C GLY A 118 2.77 -7.04 -9.83
N SER A 119 3.27 -6.67 -8.65
CA SER A 119 4.70 -6.75 -8.31
C SER A 119 5.02 -7.95 -7.42
N ALA A 120 6.26 -8.43 -7.50
CA ALA A 120 6.84 -9.29 -6.48
C ALA A 120 6.91 -8.58 -5.12
N VAL A 121 6.82 -9.34 -4.02
CA VAL A 121 6.71 -8.84 -2.65
C VAL A 121 8.10 -8.42 -2.12
N PRO A 122 8.32 -7.14 -1.79
CA PRO A 122 9.61 -6.68 -1.27
C PRO A 122 9.87 -7.12 0.17
N THR A 123 11.12 -7.42 0.49
CA THR A 123 11.59 -7.70 1.86
C THR A 123 12.91 -6.99 2.14
N ARG A 124 13.24 -6.70 3.40
CA ARG A 124 14.52 -6.12 3.82
C ARG A 124 15.16 -6.99 4.90
N PRO A 125 16.41 -7.45 4.73
CA PRO A 125 17.11 -8.24 5.74
C PRO A 125 17.17 -7.54 7.11
N ALA A 126 16.99 -8.32 8.18
CA ALA A 126 17.01 -7.81 9.54
C ALA A 126 18.36 -7.15 9.89
N GLU A 127 19.44 -7.77 9.44
CA GLU A 127 20.82 -7.33 9.68
C GLU A 127 21.09 -5.96 9.05
N ASP A 128 20.57 -5.71 7.84
CA ASP A 128 20.71 -4.41 7.18
C ASP A 128 19.87 -3.32 7.85
N LEU A 129 18.62 -3.63 8.23
CA LEU A 129 17.79 -2.68 8.98
C LEU A 129 18.46 -2.32 10.32
N VAL A 130 18.90 -3.31 11.08
CA VAL A 130 19.61 -3.13 12.36
C VAL A 130 20.92 -2.37 12.16
N PHE A 131 21.69 -2.67 11.11
CA PHE A 131 22.88 -1.92 10.72
C PHE A 131 22.55 -0.46 10.46
N SER A 132 21.50 -0.17 9.69
CA SER A 132 21.11 1.21 9.36
C SER A 132 20.75 2.03 10.60
N VAL A 133 20.05 1.41 11.57
CA VAL A 133 19.68 2.02 12.85
C VAL A 133 20.91 2.29 13.70
N ALA A 134 21.80 1.29 13.87
CA ALA A 134 23.04 1.47 14.62
C ALA A 134 23.93 2.54 14.00
N ARG A 135 24.00 2.60 12.66
CA ARG A 135 24.74 3.61 11.90
C ARG A 135 24.17 5.02 12.09
N PHE A 136 22.86 5.15 12.20
CA PHE A 136 22.21 6.41 12.53
C PHE A 136 22.56 6.86 13.96
N ILE A 137 22.38 5.99 14.96
CA ILE A 137 22.63 6.31 16.37
C ILE A 137 24.09 6.67 16.63
N GLN A 138 25.03 5.89 16.08
CA GLN A 138 26.45 6.15 16.30
C GLN A 138 26.89 7.54 15.79
N SER A 139 26.15 8.10 14.83
CA SER A 139 26.36 9.43 14.24
C SER A 139 25.56 10.55 14.92
N GLY A 140 25.13 10.36 16.18
CA GLY A 140 24.38 11.35 16.96
C GLY A 140 22.87 11.35 16.70
N GLY A 141 22.34 10.33 16.03
CA GLY A 141 20.90 10.18 15.83
C GLY A 141 20.15 9.89 17.14
N SER A 142 19.09 10.64 17.43
CA SER A 142 18.43 10.64 18.76
C SER A 142 16.95 10.24 18.74
N PHE A 143 16.35 10.09 17.56
CA PHE A 143 14.98 9.59 17.38
C PHE A 143 14.91 8.72 16.12
N ILE A 144 14.31 7.53 16.24
CA ILE A 144 14.11 6.61 15.12
C ILE A 144 12.70 6.04 15.23
N ASN A 145 11.97 6.04 14.13
CA ASN A 145 10.68 5.37 14.01
C ASN A 145 10.72 4.36 12.86
N TYR A 146 10.28 3.13 13.12
CA TYR A 146 10.19 2.08 12.11
C TYR A 146 8.93 2.26 11.27
N TYR A 147 9.12 2.51 9.98
CA TYR A 147 8.03 2.56 9.00
C TYR A 147 8.09 1.28 8.16
N MET A 148 7.35 0.22 8.47
CA MET A 148 6.35 0.08 9.52
C MET A 148 6.85 -0.82 10.65
N TYR A 149 6.50 -0.51 11.89
CA TYR A 149 6.66 -1.47 12.99
C TYR A 149 5.61 -2.58 12.92
N HIS A 150 4.37 -2.20 12.61
CA HIS A 150 3.28 -3.06 12.17
C HIS A 150 2.60 -2.37 10.97
N GLY A 151 2.60 -3.02 9.81
CA GLY A 151 2.00 -2.45 8.61
C GLY A 151 0.50 -2.76 8.47
N GLY A 152 0.11 -4.00 8.70
CA GLY A 152 -1.30 -4.42 8.76
C GLY A 152 -1.96 -4.61 7.39
N THR A 153 -3.24 -4.26 7.30
CA THR A 153 -4.11 -4.53 6.14
C THR A 153 -4.88 -3.27 5.75
N ASN A 154 -4.91 -2.97 4.45
CA ASN A 154 -5.77 -1.95 3.85
C ASN A 154 -7.20 -2.50 3.69
N PHE A 155 -7.99 -2.47 4.77
CA PHE A 155 -9.39 -2.87 4.74
C PHE A 155 -10.25 -1.92 3.89
N GLY A 156 -11.43 -2.40 3.46
CA GLY A 156 -12.34 -1.60 2.64
C GLY A 156 -11.80 -1.31 1.24
N ARG A 157 -12.00 -0.08 0.77
CA ARG A 157 -11.67 0.31 -0.62
C ARG A 157 -10.98 1.67 -0.76
N THR A 158 -10.73 2.40 0.31
CA THR A 158 -10.21 3.78 0.22
C THR A 158 -8.70 3.84 0.48
N SER A 159 -7.94 2.93 -0.15
CA SER A 159 -6.46 2.84 -0.07
C SER A 159 -5.77 3.55 -1.24
N GLY A 160 -4.44 3.66 -1.17
CA GLY A 160 -3.60 4.18 -2.25
C GLY A 160 -3.70 3.37 -3.55
N GLY A 161 -3.42 4.02 -4.67
CA GLY A 161 -3.50 3.45 -6.02
C GLY A 161 -2.62 2.21 -6.17
N PHE A 162 -3.16 1.11 -6.68
CA PHE A 162 -2.50 -0.19 -6.87
C PHE A 162 -1.82 -0.81 -5.64
N VAL A 163 -1.87 -0.17 -4.47
CA VAL A 163 -1.39 -0.73 -3.21
C VAL A 163 -2.24 -1.95 -2.89
N ALA A 164 -1.57 -3.07 -2.62
CA ALA A 164 -2.24 -4.31 -2.28
C ALA A 164 -3.05 -4.18 -0.99
N THR A 165 -3.99 -5.10 -0.79
CA THR A 165 -4.76 -5.16 0.46
C THR A 165 -3.86 -5.46 1.65
N SER A 166 -2.82 -6.29 1.46
CA SER A 166 -1.76 -6.47 2.45
C SER A 166 -0.84 -5.23 2.48
N TYR A 167 -0.63 -4.70 3.68
CA TYR A 167 0.38 -3.67 3.95
C TYR A 167 1.47 -4.22 4.89
N ASP A 168 1.81 -5.51 4.78
CA ASP A 168 2.80 -6.21 5.65
C ASP A 168 4.12 -5.45 5.81
N TYR A 169 4.63 -4.85 4.72
CA TYR A 169 5.85 -4.03 4.67
C TYR A 169 7.13 -4.77 5.11
N ASP A 170 7.08 -6.10 5.21
CA ASP A 170 8.09 -6.91 5.91
C ASP A 170 8.38 -6.36 7.31
N ALA A 171 7.35 -5.85 7.99
CA ALA A 171 7.46 -5.21 9.28
C ALA A 171 7.91 -6.19 10.38
N PRO A 172 8.50 -5.70 11.50
CA PRO A 172 8.79 -6.51 12.68
C PRO A 172 7.57 -7.25 13.24
N ILE A 173 6.38 -6.64 13.17
CA ILE A 173 5.10 -7.30 13.40
C ILE A 173 4.42 -7.45 12.05
N ASP A 174 4.20 -8.69 11.61
CA ASP A 174 3.64 -8.99 10.30
C ASP A 174 2.18 -8.49 10.17
N GLU A 175 1.60 -8.59 8.96
CA GLU A 175 0.22 -8.18 8.67
C GLU A 175 -0.80 -8.72 9.69
N TYR A 176 -0.55 -9.90 10.24
CA TYR A 176 -1.47 -10.64 11.09
C TYR A 176 -1.23 -10.41 12.58
N GLY A 177 -0.29 -9.54 12.94
CA GLY A 177 0.05 -9.25 14.33
C GLY A 177 1.04 -10.23 14.96
N LEU A 178 1.67 -11.11 14.17
CA LEU A 178 2.67 -12.05 14.68
C LEU A 178 4.08 -11.46 14.57
N LEU A 179 4.98 -11.93 15.44
CA LEU A 179 6.38 -11.54 15.41
C LEU A 179 7.05 -12.09 14.14
N ASN A 180 7.59 -11.20 13.31
CA ASN A 180 8.37 -11.54 12.13
C ASN A 180 9.81 -11.84 12.55
N GLU A 181 10.06 -13.06 13.01
CA GLU A 181 11.40 -13.47 13.45
C GLU A 181 12.28 -13.92 12.27
N PRO A 182 13.55 -13.49 12.21
CA PRO A 182 14.31 -12.93 13.35
C PRO A 182 14.33 -11.39 13.43
N LYS A 183 13.62 -10.68 12.55
CA LYS A 183 13.69 -9.20 12.45
C LYS A 183 13.27 -8.53 13.75
N TRP A 184 12.14 -8.95 14.33
CA TRP A 184 11.65 -8.38 15.58
C TRP A 184 12.63 -8.60 16.74
N GLY A 185 13.08 -9.83 16.96
CA GLY A 185 13.97 -10.17 18.06
C GLY A 185 15.35 -9.53 17.91
N HIS A 186 15.87 -9.43 16.68
CA HIS A 186 17.16 -8.79 16.41
C HIS A 186 17.11 -7.27 16.66
N LEU A 187 16.00 -6.61 16.30
CA LEU A 187 15.76 -5.22 16.67
C LEU A 187 15.61 -5.03 18.19
N ARG A 188 14.85 -5.91 18.85
CA ARG A 188 14.70 -5.90 20.31
C ARG A 188 16.06 -5.97 21.01
N ASP A 189 16.95 -6.84 20.55
CA ASP A 189 18.26 -7.01 21.19
C ASP A 189 19.20 -5.83 20.88
N LEU A 190 19.10 -5.22 19.69
CA LEU A 190 19.72 -3.92 19.42
C LEU A 190 19.20 -2.84 20.39
N HIS A 191 17.88 -2.74 20.60
CA HIS A 191 17.29 -1.75 21.51
C HIS A 191 17.78 -1.91 22.94
N LYS A 192 17.91 -3.14 23.43
CA LYS A 192 18.53 -3.42 24.74
C LYS A 192 19.96 -2.92 24.79
N ALA A 193 20.77 -3.18 23.75
CA ALA A 193 22.15 -2.68 23.67
C ALA A 193 22.21 -1.14 23.66
N ILE A 194 21.32 -0.48 22.92
CA ILE A 194 21.20 0.99 22.92
C ILE A 194 20.82 1.51 24.31
N LYS A 195 19.90 0.86 25.01
CA LYS A 195 19.50 1.27 26.37
C LYS A 195 20.63 1.15 27.39
N LEU A 196 21.54 0.18 27.22
CA LEU A 196 22.77 0.13 28.01
C LEU A 196 23.72 1.31 27.68
N CYS A 197 23.73 1.79 26.44
CA CYS A 197 24.53 2.93 26.00
C CYS A 197 23.90 4.29 26.35
N GLU A 198 22.60 4.35 26.61
CA GLU A 198 21.80 5.58 26.73
C GLU A 198 22.42 6.64 27.67
N PRO A 199 22.94 6.31 28.88
CA PRO A 199 23.56 7.30 29.75
C PRO A 199 24.77 8.02 29.14
N ALA A 200 25.53 7.34 28.27
CA ALA A 200 26.62 7.96 27.52
C ALA A 200 26.09 8.75 26.32
N LEU A 201 25.16 8.16 25.55
CA LEU A 201 24.57 8.75 24.35
C LEU A 201 23.93 10.12 24.59
N VAL A 202 23.21 10.29 25.72
CA VAL A 202 22.51 11.55 26.02
C VAL A 202 23.39 12.62 26.67
N SER A 203 24.68 12.33 26.88
CA SER A 203 25.57 13.20 27.67
C SER A 203 26.65 13.91 26.86
N VAL A 204 26.96 13.40 25.67
CA VAL A 204 28.03 13.90 24.79
C VAL A 204 27.75 13.54 23.34
N ASP A 205 28.32 14.29 22.41
CA ASP A 205 28.38 13.92 20.99
C ASP A 205 29.45 12.85 20.72
N PRO A 206 29.31 12.05 19.65
CA PRO A 206 30.30 11.03 19.31
C PRO A 206 31.60 11.65 18.80
N THR A 207 32.71 11.03 19.19
CA THR A 207 34.02 11.25 18.55
C THR A 207 34.34 10.09 17.61
N VAL A 208 34.73 10.40 16.38
CA VAL A 208 35.04 9.40 15.35
C VAL A 208 36.53 9.13 15.31
N LYS A 209 36.91 7.84 15.28
CA LYS A 209 38.29 7.38 15.11
C LYS A 209 38.36 6.34 14.00
N SER A 210 39.31 6.47 13.08
CA SER A 210 39.57 5.41 12.10
C SER A 210 40.20 4.20 12.80
N LEU A 211 39.71 3.00 12.46
CA LEU A 211 40.27 1.71 12.89
C LEU A 211 40.92 0.95 11.72
N GLY A 212 40.78 1.48 10.50
CA GLY A 212 41.20 0.85 9.26
C GLY A 212 40.62 1.59 8.06
N LYS A 213 40.81 1.02 6.86
CA LYS A 213 40.37 1.63 5.59
C LYS A 213 38.85 1.83 5.51
N ASN A 214 38.09 0.83 5.97
CA ASN A 214 36.62 0.82 5.94
C ASN A 214 36.03 0.65 7.36
N GLN A 215 36.83 0.90 8.40
CA GLN A 215 36.44 0.65 9.78
C GLN A 215 36.59 1.90 10.65
N GLU A 216 35.60 2.14 11.49
CA GLU A 216 35.52 3.32 12.37
C GLU A 216 35.07 2.92 13.77
N ALA A 217 35.53 3.66 14.79
CA ALA A 217 34.94 3.71 16.11
C ALA A 217 34.23 5.04 16.30
N HIS A 218 32.98 5.00 16.73
CA HIS A 218 32.21 6.15 17.17
C HIS A 218 32.06 6.05 18.69
N VAL A 219 32.69 6.98 19.42
CA VAL A 219 32.87 6.88 20.87
C VAL A 219 32.20 8.04 21.59
N PHE A 220 31.25 7.69 22.47
CA PHE A 220 30.57 8.59 23.39
C PHE A 220 31.24 8.48 24.75
N ASN A 221 32.20 9.36 25.04
CA ASN A 221 32.94 9.34 26.29
C ASN A 221 32.65 10.59 27.13
N SER A 222 31.86 10.41 28.17
CA SER A 222 31.43 11.48 29.08
C SER A 222 32.51 11.81 30.11
N LYS A 223 32.58 13.08 30.51
CA LYS A 223 33.42 13.52 31.64
C LYS A 223 33.04 12.85 32.96
N SER A 224 31.83 12.30 33.09
CA SER A 224 31.38 11.53 34.26
C SER A 224 31.88 10.07 34.28
N GLY A 225 32.67 9.66 33.29
CA GLY A 225 33.24 8.31 33.17
C GLY A 225 32.32 7.28 32.51
N LYS A 226 31.15 7.68 32.01
CA LYS A 226 30.29 6.84 31.16
C LYS A 226 30.86 6.79 29.74
N CYS A 227 31.02 5.58 29.18
CA CYS A 227 31.58 5.40 27.86
C CYS A 227 30.79 4.36 27.07
N ALA A 228 30.33 4.70 25.87
CA ALA A 228 29.79 3.75 24.90
C ALA A 228 30.54 3.88 23.57
N ALA A 229 30.75 2.76 22.87
CA ALA A 229 31.41 2.74 21.56
C ALA A 229 30.66 1.88 20.55
N PHE A 230 30.67 2.32 19.30
CA PHE A 230 30.18 1.58 18.14
C PHE A 230 31.35 1.34 17.20
N LEU A 231 31.65 0.07 16.92
CA LEU A 231 32.74 -0.33 16.04
C LEU A 231 32.16 -0.81 14.71
N ALA A 232 32.33 -0.02 13.66
CA ALA A 232 31.73 -0.23 12.36
C ALA A 232 32.72 -0.87 11.37
N ASN A 233 32.22 -1.80 10.55
CA ASN A 233 32.87 -2.25 9.33
C ASN A 233 31.92 -2.01 8.14
N TYR A 234 32.30 -1.07 7.27
CA TYR A 234 31.54 -0.72 6.07
C TYR A 234 31.91 -1.55 4.85
N ASP A 235 32.92 -2.43 4.96
CA ASP A 235 33.24 -3.37 3.89
C ASP A 235 32.04 -4.31 3.67
N THR A 236 31.59 -4.44 2.43
CA THR A 236 30.40 -5.24 2.10
C THR A 236 30.71 -6.71 1.84
N THR A 237 32.00 -7.07 1.83
CA THR A 237 32.48 -8.38 1.36
C THR A 237 33.28 -9.10 2.43
N PHE A 238 34.17 -8.38 3.13
CA PHE A 238 35.15 -9.00 4.02
C PHE A 238 34.95 -8.62 5.49
N SER A 239 35.12 -9.61 6.36
CA SER A 239 35.28 -9.39 7.79
C SER A 239 36.60 -8.66 8.06
N ALA A 240 36.63 -7.84 9.11
CA ALA A 240 37.82 -7.12 9.55
C ALA A 240 38.08 -7.35 11.03
N LYS A 241 39.35 -7.57 11.40
CA LYS A 241 39.78 -7.60 12.80
C LYS A 241 40.36 -6.24 13.18
N VAL A 242 39.74 -5.56 14.15
CA VAL A 242 40.15 -4.22 14.58
C VAL A 242 40.65 -4.23 16.03
N SER A 243 41.58 -3.35 16.35
CA SER A 243 42.03 -3.12 17.73
C SER A 243 41.36 -1.87 18.28
N PHE A 244 40.69 -1.97 19.44
CA PHE A 244 40.06 -0.85 20.11
C PHE A 244 40.28 -0.96 21.63
N GLY A 245 40.86 0.08 22.24
CA GLY A 245 41.39 -0.04 23.61
C GLY A 245 42.47 -1.11 23.69
N ASN A 246 42.34 -2.04 24.65
CA ASN A 246 43.27 -3.15 24.86
C ASN A 246 42.74 -4.49 24.32
N ALA A 247 41.72 -4.48 23.46
CA ALA A 247 41.07 -5.68 22.94
C ALA A 247 41.01 -5.69 21.40
N GLN A 248 40.81 -6.88 20.84
CA GLN A 248 40.54 -7.09 19.42
C GLN A 248 39.10 -7.51 19.19
N TYR A 249 38.50 -7.02 18.12
CA TYR A 249 37.12 -7.30 17.74
C TYR A 249 37.05 -7.74 16.29
N ASP A 250 36.37 -8.86 16.04
CA ASP A 250 36.07 -9.33 14.70
C ASP A 250 34.74 -8.74 14.23
N LEU A 251 34.79 -7.90 13.20
CA LEU A 251 33.63 -7.25 12.62
C LEU A 251 33.26 -7.95 11.30
N PRO A 252 32.09 -8.61 11.21
CA PRO A 252 31.57 -9.10 9.93
C PRO A 252 31.44 -7.98 8.88
N PRO A 253 31.28 -8.32 7.58
CA PRO A 253 30.96 -7.34 6.56
C PRO A 253 29.68 -6.58 6.93
N TRP A 254 29.62 -5.30 6.58
CA TRP A 254 28.42 -4.47 6.72
C TRP A 254 27.78 -4.56 8.12
N SER A 255 28.60 -4.39 9.16
CA SER A 255 28.17 -4.61 10.54
C SER A 255 28.71 -3.57 11.52
N ILE A 256 28.00 -3.41 12.64
CA ILE A 256 28.41 -2.57 13.77
C ILE A 256 28.35 -3.39 15.05
N SER A 257 29.43 -3.40 15.82
CA SER A 257 29.44 -3.94 17.19
C SER A 257 29.16 -2.84 18.21
N VAL A 258 28.31 -3.10 19.19
CA VAL A 258 27.91 -2.14 20.24
C VAL A 258 28.56 -2.51 21.57
N LEU A 259 29.29 -1.56 22.16
CA LEU A 259 30.04 -1.71 23.41
C LEU A 259 29.56 -0.66 24.43
N PRO A 260 28.61 -0.99 25.32
CA PRO A 260 28.01 -0.03 26.25
C PRO A 260 28.94 0.51 27.35
N ASP A 261 30.11 -0.10 27.50
CA ASP A 261 31.16 0.25 28.46
C ASP A 261 32.50 0.57 27.76
N CYS A 262 32.49 0.68 26.42
CA CYS A 262 33.68 0.78 25.56
C CYS A 262 34.65 -0.41 25.64
N LYS A 263 34.24 -1.56 26.21
CA LYS A 263 35.09 -2.75 26.41
C LYS A 263 34.44 -4.04 25.91
N THR A 264 33.19 -4.29 26.24
CA THR A 264 32.54 -5.57 26.00
C THR A 264 31.50 -5.42 24.89
N ALA A 265 31.71 -6.11 23.76
CA ALA A 265 30.73 -6.12 22.69
C ALA A 265 29.53 -6.99 23.10
N VAL A 266 28.37 -6.37 23.34
CA VAL A 266 27.14 -7.08 23.76
C VAL A 266 26.23 -7.42 22.58
N PHE A 267 26.47 -6.79 21.43
CA PHE A 267 25.66 -6.95 20.23
C PHE A 267 26.48 -6.67 18.97
N ASN A 268 26.18 -7.34 17.86
CA ASN A 268 26.67 -6.98 16.53
C ASN A 268 25.52 -7.12 15.51
N THR A 269 25.38 -6.13 14.64
CA THR A 269 24.23 -6.04 13.72
C THR A 269 24.13 -7.18 12.71
N ALA A 270 25.21 -7.91 12.42
CA ALA A 270 25.23 -9.05 11.50
C ALA A 270 25.28 -10.42 12.20
N ARG A 271 25.35 -10.46 13.54
CA ARG A 271 25.35 -11.70 14.33
C ARG A 271 23.95 -11.94 14.91
N VAL A 272 23.09 -12.58 14.13
CA VAL A 272 21.71 -12.87 14.50
C VAL A 272 21.68 -14.05 15.49
N GLY A 273 21.32 -13.78 16.75
CA GLY A 273 21.16 -14.80 17.79
C GLY A 273 19.73 -15.34 17.93
N VAL A 274 18.78 -14.79 17.18
CA VAL A 274 17.35 -15.15 17.23
C VAL A 274 17.02 -16.17 16.14
N GLN A 275 16.22 -17.17 16.49
CA GLN A 275 15.77 -18.18 15.54
C GLN A 275 14.74 -17.59 14.57
N SER A 276 14.94 -17.84 13.27
CA SER A 276 13.97 -17.46 12.24
C SER A 276 12.67 -18.25 12.34
N SER A 277 11.55 -17.59 12.09
CA SER A 277 10.23 -18.22 11.97
C SER A 277 9.87 -18.44 10.49
N GLN A 278 9.03 -19.45 10.20
CA GLN A 278 8.56 -19.67 8.82
C GLN A 278 7.07 -19.39 8.73
N LYS A 279 6.67 -18.49 7.81
CA LYS A 279 5.26 -18.19 7.58
C LYS A 279 4.55 -19.44 7.02
N LYS A 280 3.62 -20.03 7.78
CA LYS A 280 2.77 -21.15 7.34
C LYS A 280 1.29 -20.77 7.39
N PHE A 281 0.58 -21.15 6.34
CA PHE A 281 -0.87 -21.06 6.28
C PHE A 281 -1.45 -22.46 6.17
N VAL A 282 -2.21 -22.87 7.19
CA VAL A 282 -2.79 -24.21 7.30
C VAL A 282 -4.29 -24.12 7.06
N PRO A 283 -4.85 -24.84 6.08
CA PRO A 283 -6.28 -24.86 5.85
C PRO A 283 -7.07 -25.38 7.05
N VAL A 284 -8.15 -24.69 7.40
CA VAL A 284 -9.07 -25.04 8.50
C VAL A 284 -10.52 -25.15 8.07
N ILE A 285 -10.87 -24.53 6.94
CA ILE A 285 -12.12 -24.81 6.21
C ILE A 285 -11.73 -24.94 4.74
N ASN A 286 -11.87 -26.16 4.20
CA ASN A 286 -11.37 -26.51 2.87
C ASN A 286 -12.46 -26.48 1.79
N ALA A 287 -13.71 -26.41 2.21
CA ALA A 287 -14.85 -26.38 1.31
C ALA A 287 -15.96 -25.54 1.96
N PHE A 288 -16.48 -24.60 1.19
CA PHE A 288 -17.68 -23.85 1.53
C PHE A 288 -18.83 -24.26 0.62
N SER A 289 -20.05 -24.19 1.13
CA SER A 289 -21.27 -24.35 0.34
C SER A 289 -21.65 -22.99 -0.25
N TRP A 290 -21.29 -22.77 -1.51
CA TRP A 290 -21.49 -21.50 -2.18
C TRP A 290 -22.85 -21.38 -2.84
N GLN A 291 -23.33 -20.14 -2.90
CA GLN A 291 -24.39 -19.70 -3.80
C GLN A 291 -23.86 -18.55 -4.66
N SER A 292 -24.42 -18.33 -5.84
CA SER A 292 -23.99 -17.30 -6.78
C SER A 292 -25.13 -16.46 -7.33
N TYR A 293 -24.87 -15.18 -7.58
CA TYR A 293 -25.74 -14.26 -8.29
C TYR A 293 -24.91 -13.54 -9.37
N ILE A 294 -25.34 -13.63 -10.63
CA ILE A 294 -24.65 -12.99 -11.75
C ILE A 294 -25.11 -11.53 -11.82
N GLU A 295 -24.16 -10.62 -11.73
CA GLU A 295 -24.37 -9.19 -11.91
C GLU A 295 -24.64 -8.91 -13.41
N GLU A 296 -25.77 -8.29 -13.69
CA GLU A 296 -26.15 -7.95 -15.06
C GLU A 296 -25.30 -6.80 -15.60
N THR A 297 -24.99 -6.84 -16.89
CA THR A 297 -24.36 -5.69 -17.55
C THR A 297 -25.32 -4.51 -17.51
N ALA A 298 -24.83 -3.34 -17.09
CA ALA A 298 -25.66 -2.15 -17.02
C ALA A 298 -26.25 -1.78 -18.39
N SER A 299 -27.53 -1.41 -18.40
CA SER A 299 -28.24 -0.87 -19.57
C SER A 299 -28.48 0.62 -19.40
N SER A 300 -28.56 1.35 -20.51
CA SER A 300 -28.91 2.78 -20.54
C SER A 300 -30.32 3.10 -20.01
N THR A 301 -31.12 2.06 -19.79
CA THR A 301 -32.48 2.12 -19.26
C THR A 301 -32.58 1.75 -17.78
N ASP A 302 -31.45 1.41 -17.14
CA ASP A 302 -31.43 1.06 -15.73
C ASP A 302 -31.77 2.29 -14.86
N ASP A 303 -32.33 2.03 -13.67
CA ASP A 303 -32.51 3.04 -12.64
C ASP A 303 -31.17 3.68 -12.25
N ASN A 304 -31.21 4.96 -11.87
CA ASN A 304 -30.06 5.77 -11.46
C ASN A 304 -28.99 5.97 -12.54
N THR A 305 -29.35 5.77 -13.81
CA THR A 305 -28.52 6.20 -14.94
C THR A 305 -28.68 7.69 -15.21
N PHE A 306 -27.63 8.33 -15.71
CA PHE A 306 -27.68 9.72 -16.14
C PHE A 306 -26.82 9.94 -17.39
N THR A 307 -27.11 10.98 -18.17
CA THR A 307 -26.45 11.19 -19.47
C THR A 307 -25.63 12.47 -19.50
N LYS A 308 -24.52 12.43 -20.24
CA LYS A 308 -23.71 13.60 -20.57
C LYS A 308 -23.33 13.59 -22.05
N ASP A 309 -23.08 14.77 -22.60
CA ASP A 309 -22.41 14.89 -23.89
C ASP A 309 -20.91 14.64 -23.71
N GLY A 310 -20.37 13.73 -24.52
CA GLY A 310 -18.97 13.34 -24.47
C GLY A 310 -18.58 12.49 -23.25
N LEU A 311 -17.29 12.25 -23.12
CA LEU A 311 -16.68 11.45 -22.06
C LEU A 311 -16.28 12.31 -20.85
N TRP A 312 -16.57 11.82 -19.65
CA TRP A 312 -16.34 12.50 -18.37
C TRP A 312 -15.45 11.66 -17.45
N GLU A 313 -14.65 12.35 -16.64
CA GLU A 313 -13.66 11.75 -15.74
C GLU A 313 -14.33 10.97 -14.59
N GLN A 314 -13.73 9.83 -14.21
CA GLN A 314 -14.34 8.90 -13.28
C GLN A 314 -14.48 9.46 -11.86
N VAL A 315 -13.41 10.00 -11.27
CA VAL A 315 -13.42 10.51 -9.89
C VAL A 315 -14.40 11.68 -9.74
N TYR A 316 -14.49 12.54 -10.74
CA TYR A 316 -15.45 13.64 -10.80
C TYR A 316 -16.90 13.15 -10.73
N LEU A 317 -17.23 12.07 -11.47
CA LEU A 317 -18.58 11.53 -11.48
C LEU A 317 -18.89 10.67 -10.26
N THR A 318 -17.95 9.85 -9.79
CA THR A 318 -18.19 8.92 -8.69
C THR A 318 -17.99 9.56 -7.33
N ALA A 319 -17.22 10.66 -7.23
CA ALA A 319 -16.69 11.19 -5.97
C ALA A 319 -16.04 10.10 -5.10
N ASP A 320 -15.42 9.10 -5.76
CA ASP A 320 -14.89 7.88 -5.14
C ASP A 320 -15.90 7.09 -4.29
N ALA A 321 -17.21 7.18 -4.58
CA ALA A 321 -18.23 6.41 -3.87
C ALA A 321 -18.20 4.91 -4.20
N SER A 322 -17.70 4.54 -5.38
CA SER A 322 -17.48 3.16 -5.83
C SER A 322 -16.23 3.10 -6.73
N ASP A 323 -15.61 1.93 -6.80
CA ASP A 323 -14.52 1.65 -7.76
C ASP A 323 -15.05 1.64 -9.19
N TYR A 324 -16.34 1.42 -9.36
CA TYR A 324 -16.95 1.06 -10.64
C TYR A 324 -17.72 2.24 -11.23
N LEU A 325 -17.45 2.54 -12.51
CA LEU A 325 -18.22 3.47 -13.31
C LEU A 325 -18.50 2.86 -14.69
N TRP A 326 -19.78 2.73 -15.01
CA TRP A 326 -20.21 2.33 -16.35
C TRP A 326 -20.23 3.54 -17.29
N TYR A 327 -19.61 3.39 -18.45
CA TYR A 327 -19.73 4.30 -19.60
C TYR A 327 -20.48 3.54 -20.70
N MET A 328 -21.67 3.99 -21.04
CA MET A 328 -22.56 3.27 -21.96
C MET A 328 -22.97 4.15 -23.13
N THR A 329 -22.98 3.57 -24.32
CA THR A 329 -23.47 4.26 -25.50
C THR A 329 -23.98 3.29 -26.55
N ASP A 330 -24.87 3.80 -27.39
CA ASP A 330 -25.40 3.06 -28.52
C ASP A 330 -24.63 3.42 -29.81
N VAL A 331 -24.38 2.41 -30.65
CA VAL A 331 -23.78 2.56 -31.97
C VAL A 331 -24.70 1.91 -33.01
N ASN A 332 -25.25 2.74 -33.90
CA ASN A 332 -26.06 2.24 -35.01
C ASN A 332 -25.18 1.81 -36.19
N ILE A 333 -25.42 0.61 -36.70
CA ILE A 333 -24.72 -0.01 -37.83
C ILE A 333 -25.72 -0.18 -38.98
N ASP A 334 -25.40 0.37 -40.14
CA ASP A 334 -26.23 0.21 -41.33
C ASP A 334 -26.23 -1.26 -41.79
N SER A 335 -27.39 -1.75 -42.19
CA SER A 335 -27.57 -3.05 -42.84
C SER A 335 -26.67 -3.27 -44.07
N ASN A 336 -26.20 -2.21 -44.72
CA ASN A 336 -25.35 -2.26 -45.92
C ASN A 336 -23.84 -2.28 -45.62
N GLU A 337 -23.43 -2.26 -44.35
CA GLU A 337 -22.03 -2.21 -43.93
C GLU A 337 -21.19 -3.34 -44.55
N GLY A 338 -20.02 -3.00 -45.09
CA GLY A 338 -19.18 -3.93 -45.84
C GLY A 338 -18.73 -5.13 -45.01
N PHE A 339 -18.45 -4.90 -43.72
CA PHE A 339 -18.02 -5.94 -42.79
C PHE A 339 -19.09 -7.03 -42.57
N LEU A 340 -20.38 -6.67 -42.66
CA LEU A 340 -21.49 -7.62 -42.56
C LEU A 340 -21.52 -8.60 -43.73
N LYS A 341 -21.06 -8.17 -44.92
CA LYS A 341 -21.09 -8.96 -46.15
C LYS A 341 -19.88 -9.89 -46.28
N ASN A 342 -18.73 -9.46 -45.77
CA ASN A 342 -17.46 -10.19 -45.91
C ASN A 342 -17.07 -10.99 -44.65
N GLY A 343 -17.86 -10.91 -43.57
CA GLY A 343 -17.63 -11.63 -42.32
C GLY A 343 -16.48 -11.08 -41.47
N GLN A 344 -16.03 -9.86 -41.74
CA GLN A 344 -15.05 -9.17 -40.90
C GLN A 344 -15.75 -8.49 -39.72
N ASP A 345 -15.01 -8.29 -38.64
CA ASP A 345 -15.46 -7.55 -37.47
C ASP A 345 -14.73 -6.19 -37.42
N PRO A 346 -15.43 -5.07 -37.18
CA PRO A 346 -14.81 -3.75 -37.08
C PRO A 346 -13.92 -3.65 -35.83
N LEU A 347 -12.85 -2.87 -35.92
CA LEU A 347 -11.86 -2.67 -34.87
C LEU A 347 -12.31 -1.55 -33.91
N LEU A 348 -12.62 -1.91 -32.67
CA LEU A 348 -12.90 -0.96 -31.59
C LEU A 348 -11.62 -0.65 -30.82
N THR A 349 -11.29 0.63 -30.71
CA THR A 349 -10.19 1.14 -29.90
C THR A 349 -10.71 2.11 -28.83
N ILE A 350 -10.37 1.87 -27.56
CA ILE A 350 -10.78 2.68 -26.41
C ILE A 350 -9.54 3.07 -25.62
N TRP A 351 -9.34 4.35 -25.41
CA TRP A 351 -8.33 4.88 -24.51
C TRP A 351 -8.94 5.26 -23.16
N SER A 352 -8.27 4.87 -22.09
CA SER A 352 -8.68 5.16 -20.71
C SER A 352 -7.48 5.67 -19.91
N ALA A 353 -7.73 6.58 -18.98
CA ALA A 353 -6.74 7.02 -18.00
C ALA A 353 -6.47 5.95 -16.93
N GLY A 354 -7.29 4.89 -16.87
CA GLY A 354 -7.10 3.74 -15.99
C GLY A 354 -8.25 3.52 -15.01
N HIS A 355 -8.18 2.49 -14.15
CA HIS A 355 -7.04 1.59 -13.92
C HIS A 355 -7.24 0.17 -14.48
N ALA A 356 -8.49 -0.27 -14.62
CA ALA A 356 -8.88 -1.43 -15.39
C ALA A 356 -10.15 -1.13 -16.21
N LEU A 357 -10.34 -1.87 -17.31
CA LEU A 357 -11.45 -1.68 -18.23
C LEU A 357 -11.94 -3.04 -18.73
N GLN A 358 -13.22 -3.33 -18.53
CA GLN A 358 -13.95 -4.43 -19.16
C GLN A 358 -14.90 -3.87 -20.23
N VAL A 359 -14.83 -4.43 -21.44
CA VAL A 359 -15.60 -3.96 -22.60
C VAL A 359 -16.68 -4.98 -22.92
N PHE A 360 -17.95 -4.54 -22.84
CA PHE A 360 -19.11 -5.36 -23.17
C PHE A 360 -19.78 -4.85 -24.45
N ILE A 361 -20.07 -5.78 -25.36
CA ILE A 361 -20.75 -5.51 -26.62
C ILE A 361 -22.04 -6.32 -26.62
N ASN A 362 -23.18 -5.64 -26.70
CA ASN A 362 -24.51 -6.25 -26.64
C ASN A 362 -24.69 -7.17 -25.41
N GLY A 363 -24.13 -6.76 -24.27
CA GLY A 363 -24.19 -7.52 -23.00
C GLY A 363 -23.18 -8.66 -22.86
N GLN A 364 -22.33 -8.91 -23.87
CA GLN A 364 -21.30 -9.95 -23.82
C GLN A 364 -19.92 -9.34 -23.62
N LEU A 365 -19.12 -9.91 -22.72
CA LEU A 365 -17.73 -9.48 -22.49
C LEU A 365 -16.88 -9.74 -23.75
N SER A 366 -16.33 -8.67 -24.32
CA SER A 366 -15.43 -8.72 -25.47
C SER A 366 -13.94 -8.74 -25.06
N GLY A 367 -13.62 -8.18 -23.89
CA GLY A 367 -12.32 -8.36 -23.25
C GLY A 367 -12.04 -7.39 -22.11
N THR A 368 -10.88 -7.59 -21.50
CA THR A 368 -10.41 -6.85 -20.32
C THR A 368 -8.99 -6.36 -20.56
N VAL A 369 -8.69 -5.12 -20.16
CA VAL A 369 -7.33 -4.57 -20.07
C VAL A 369 -7.15 -3.88 -18.72
N TYR A 370 -5.92 -3.86 -18.19
CA TYR A 370 -5.60 -3.28 -16.90
C TYR A 370 -4.15 -2.77 -16.88
N GLY A 371 -3.88 -1.79 -16.03
CA GLY A 371 -2.61 -1.09 -15.94
C GLY A 371 -1.79 -1.56 -14.74
N SER A 372 -0.75 -0.80 -14.41
CA SER A 372 0.07 -0.95 -13.21
C SER A 372 0.20 0.38 -12.46
N LEU A 373 0.85 0.39 -11.29
CA LEU A 373 1.11 1.63 -10.55
C LEU A 373 1.87 2.66 -11.40
N GLU A 374 2.90 2.21 -12.12
CA GLU A 374 3.73 3.07 -12.97
C GLU A 374 3.01 3.53 -14.23
N ASN A 375 2.18 2.67 -14.82
CA ASN A 375 1.47 2.93 -16.07
C ASN A 375 -0.03 2.57 -15.93
N PRO A 376 -0.83 3.43 -15.28
CA PRO A 376 -2.26 3.17 -15.07
C PRO A 376 -3.11 3.32 -16.34
N LYS A 377 -2.62 4.06 -17.34
CA LYS A 377 -3.31 4.33 -18.61
C LYS A 377 -3.47 3.07 -19.44
N LEU A 378 -4.59 2.97 -20.15
CA LEU A 378 -4.99 1.76 -20.89
C LEU A 378 -5.36 2.06 -22.34
N THR A 379 -5.14 1.08 -23.19
CA THR A 379 -5.75 1.01 -24.51
C THR A 379 -6.33 -0.38 -24.72
N PHE A 380 -7.65 -0.46 -24.91
CA PHE A 380 -8.30 -1.65 -25.47
C PHE A 380 -8.34 -1.51 -26.98
N SER A 381 -7.90 -2.52 -27.73
CA SER A 381 -7.99 -2.53 -29.19
C SER A 381 -8.24 -3.95 -29.69
N LYS A 382 -9.48 -4.24 -30.12
CA LYS A 382 -9.89 -5.56 -30.63
C LYS A 382 -11.00 -5.44 -31.66
N ASN A 383 -11.07 -6.40 -32.57
CA ASN A 383 -12.22 -6.56 -33.46
C ASN A 383 -13.44 -7.00 -32.62
N VAL A 384 -14.58 -6.36 -32.85
CA VAL A 384 -15.81 -6.57 -32.07
C VAL A 384 -16.97 -6.97 -32.96
N LYS A 385 -17.76 -7.94 -32.50
CA LYS A 385 -18.94 -8.42 -33.23
C LYS A 385 -20.08 -7.42 -33.08
N LEU A 386 -20.41 -6.73 -34.17
CA LEU A 386 -21.56 -5.84 -34.26
C LEU A 386 -22.61 -6.42 -35.21
N ARG A 387 -23.89 -6.13 -34.95
CA ARG A 387 -25.03 -6.55 -35.76
C ARG A 387 -25.69 -5.36 -36.46
N PRO A 388 -26.48 -5.56 -37.53
CA PRO A 388 -27.29 -4.49 -38.10
C PRO A 388 -28.19 -3.82 -37.05
N GLY A 389 -28.34 -2.50 -37.16
CA GLY A 389 -29.11 -1.69 -36.22
C GLY A 389 -28.31 -1.28 -34.98
N VAL A 390 -29.01 -1.14 -33.85
CA VAL A 390 -28.43 -0.61 -32.61
C VAL A 390 -27.60 -1.67 -31.89
N ASN A 391 -26.35 -1.32 -31.61
CA ASN A 391 -25.43 -2.08 -30.78
C ASN A 391 -25.16 -1.34 -29.48
N LYS A 392 -25.30 -2.02 -28.34
CA LYS A 392 -24.99 -1.45 -27.03
C LYS A 392 -23.52 -1.67 -26.69
N ILE A 393 -22.79 -0.60 -26.46
CA ILE A 393 -21.41 -0.64 -25.94
C ILE A 393 -21.48 -0.22 -24.47
N SER A 394 -21.16 -1.14 -23.56
CA SER A 394 -21.07 -0.87 -22.12
C SER A 394 -19.65 -1.10 -21.67
N LEU A 395 -19.01 -0.07 -21.12
CA LEU A 395 -17.64 -0.09 -20.65
C LEU A 395 -17.65 0.00 -19.13
N LEU A 396 -17.13 -1.02 -18.45
CA LEU A 396 -16.95 -0.97 -17.00
C LEU A 396 -15.52 -0.50 -16.72
N SER A 397 -15.41 0.74 -16.26
CA SER A 397 -14.15 1.32 -15.80
C SER A 397 -14.01 1.11 -14.29
N THR A 398 -12.81 0.68 -13.88
CA THR A 398 -12.53 0.34 -12.48
C THR A 398 -11.32 1.11 -11.98
N SER A 399 -11.48 1.89 -10.90
CA SER A 399 -10.34 2.43 -10.14
C SER A 399 -9.86 1.39 -9.12
N VAL A 400 -8.57 1.40 -8.81
CA VAL A 400 -7.95 0.48 -7.85
C VAL A 400 -7.14 1.31 -6.87
N GLY A 401 -7.84 1.94 -5.92
CA GLY A 401 -7.30 3.04 -5.13
C GLY A 401 -7.03 4.30 -5.97
N LEU A 402 -6.70 5.41 -5.30
CA LEU A 402 -6.36 6.68 -5.94
C LEU A 402 -4.88 7.04 -5.74
N PRO A 403 -4.26 7.79 -6.67
CA PRO A 403 -2.89 8.25 -6.52
C PRO A 403 -2.65 8.95 -5.18
N ASN A 404 -1.51 8.67 -4.55
CA ASN A 404 -1.19 9.16 -3.20
C ASN A 404 0.24 9.73 -3.07
N VAL A 405 0.95 9.92 -4.19
CA VAL A 405 2.28 10.53 -4.25
C VAL A 405 2.54 11.08 -5.65
N GLY A 406 3.27 12.21 -5.74
CA GLY A 406 3.63 12.88 -6.99
C GLY A 406 3.12 14.33 -7.07
N THR A 407 3.92 15.23 -7.65
CA THR A 407 3.50 16.63 -7.81
C THR A 407 2.23 16.70 -8.67
N HIS A 408 1.19 17.35 -8.15
CA HIS A 408 -0.13 17.44 -8.78
C HIS A 408 -0.87 16.11 -8.99
N PHE A 409 -0.63 15.08 -8.17
CA PHE A 409 -1.33 13.81 -8.31
C PHE A 409 -2.86 13.95 -8.20
N GLU A 410 -3.37 14.99 -7.53
CA GLU A 410 -4.80 15.30 -7.40
C GLU A 410 -5.48 15.65 -8.74
N LYS A 411 -4.68 15.92 -9.78
CA LYS A 411 -5.16 16.24 -11.14
C LYS A 411 -5.06 15.06 -12.10
N TRP A 412 -4.52 13.92 -11.65
CA TRP A 412 -4.37 12.75 -12.52
C TRP A 412 -5.72 12.08 -12.69
N ASN A 413 -6.15 11.95 -13.95
CA ASN A 413 -7.45 11.43 -14.30
C ASN A 413 -7.55 9.91 -14.11
N ALA A 414 -8.75 9.42 -13.86
CA ALA A 414 -9.15 8.03 -14.04
C ALA A 414 -10.32 7.92 -15.04
N GLY A 415 -10.52 6.71 -15.57
CA GLY A 415 -11.66 6.42 -16.42
C GLY A 415 -11.48 6.66 -17.92
N VAL A 416 -12.54 6.36 -18.68
CA VAL A 416 -12.55 6.41 -20.14
C VAL A 416 -12.72 7.85 -20.61
N LEU A 417 -11.62 8.51 -20.98
CA LEU A 417 -11.60 9.86 -21.53
C LEU A 417 -11.34 9.90 -23.05
N GLY A 418 -11.17 8.72 -23.65
CA GLY A 418 -11.01 8.57 -25.08
C GLY A 418 -9.62 8.95 -25.59
N PRO A 419 -9.44 8.91 -26.92
CA PRO A 419 -10.48 8.69 -27.92
C PRO A 419 -11.09 7.28 -27.89
N VAL A 420 -12.33 7.16 -28.35
CA VAL A 420 -13.04 5.90 -28.59
C VAL A 420 -13.42 5.84 -30.06
N THR A 421 -12.80 4.93 -30.82
CA THR A 421 -12.93 4.87 -32.28
C THR A 421 -13.34 3.48 -32.75
N LEU A 422 -14.17 3.44 -33.79
CA LEU A 422 -14.58 2.23 -34.50
C LEU A 422 -14.11 2.29 -35.95
N LYS A 423 -13.13 1.47 -36.31
CA LYS A 423 -12.52 1.42 -37.65
C LYS A 423 -13.05 0.22 -38.44
N GLY A 424 -13.19 0.39 -39.76
CA GLY A 424 -13.62 -0.70 -40.66
C GLY A 424 -15.11 -0.62 -41.03
N LEU A 425 -15.70 0.57 -40.88
CA LEU A 425 -17.02 0.89 -41.42
C LEU A 425 -16.88 1.37 -42.87
N ASN A 426 -17.98 1.39 -43.63
CA ASN A 426 -18.05 1.96 -44.97
C ASN A 426 -17.60 3.43 -44.99
N GLU A 427 -17.93 4.18 -43.94
CA GLU A 427 -17.50 5.58 -43.72
C GLU A 427 -16.04 5.72 -43.24
N GLY A 428 -15.30 4.62 -43.11
CA GLY A 428 -13.92 4.59 -42.64
C GLY A 428 -13.81 4.34 -41.14
N THR A 429 -13.52 5.40 -40.36
CA THR A 429 -13.37 5.33 -38.90
C THR A 429 -14.31 6.33 -38.24
N ARG A 430 -15.18 5.84 -37.37
CA ARG A 430 -16.08 6.66 -36.56
C ARG A 430 -15.45 6.95 -35.21
N ASP A 431 -15.33 8.22 -34.84
CA ASP A 431 -15.01 8.62 -33.47
C ASP A 431 -16.30 8.82 -32.69
N ILE A 432 -16.51 7.97 -31.69
CA ILE A 432 -17.72 7.97 -30.85
C ILE A 432 -17.49 8.67 -29.50
N SER A 433 -16.35 9.36 -29.31
CA SER A 433 -16.03 10.03 -28.05
C SER A 433 -16.96 11.20 -27.73
N LYS A 434 -17.46 11.90 -28.75
CA LYS A 434 -18.27 13.12 -28.60
C LYS A 434 -19.78 12.87 -28.59
N GLN A 435 -20.23 11.62 -28.75
CA GLN A 435 -21.66 11.32 -28.73
C GLN A 435 -22.21 11.36 -27.30
N LYS A 436 -23.52 11.15 -27.16
CA LYS A 436 -24.18 11.09 -25.85
C LYS A 436 -23.80 9.81 -25.14
N TRP A 437 -23.22 9.92 -23.95
CA TRP A 437 -22.88 8.79 -23.08
C TRP A 437 -23.84 8.73 -21.89
N THR A 438 -24.20 7.51 -21.50
CA THR A 438 -24.98 7.19 -20.30
C THR A 438 -24.07 6.59 -19.25
N TYR A 439 -24.26 6.98 -18.00
CA TYR A 439 -23.40 6.63 -16.88
C TYR A 439 -24.20 5.93 -15.78
N LYS A 440 -23.56 5.00 -15.09
CA LYS A 440 -24.05 4.38 -13.85
C LYS A 440 -22.90 4.24 -12.86
N ILE A 441 -23.05 4.83 -11.69
CA ILE A 441 -22.07 4.73 -10.61
C ILE A 441 -22.31 3.43 -9.86
N GLY A 442 -21.26 2.66 -9.66
CA GLY A 442 -21.29 1.41 -8.90
C GLY A 442 -21.98 0.24 -9.61
N LEU A 443 -22.17 -0.82 -8.83
CA LEU A 443 -22.81 -2.07 -9.25
C LEU A 443 -24.25 -2.17 -8.70
N LYS A 444 -25.12 -2.94 -9.36
CA LYS A 444 -26.45 -3.29 -8.84
C LYS A 444 -26.32 -4.02 -7.51
N GLY A 445 -25.37 -4.94 -7.37
CA GLY A 445 -25.12 -5.61 -6.09
C GLY A 445 -24.62 -4.70 -4.97
N GLU A 446 -23.94 -3.59 -5.30
CA GLU A 446 -23.60 -2.54 -4.32
C GLU A 446 -24.86 -1.78 -3.87
N ALA A 447 -25.69 -1.35 -4.83
CA ALA A 447 -26.95 -0.65 -4.55
C ALA A 447 -27.93 -1.51 -3.71
N LEU A 448 -27.97 -2.82 -3.98
CA LEU A 448 -28.74 -3.80 -3.20
C LEU A 448 -28.05 -4.24 -1.90
N SER A 449 -26.84 -3.75 -1.63
CA SER A 449 -26.05 -4.10 -0.45
C SER A 449 -25.92 -5.62 -0.24
N LEU A 450 -25.64 -6.38 -1.31
CA LEU A 450 -25.59 -7.86 -1.28
C LEU A 450 -24.54 -8.40 -0.30
N HIS A 451 -23.56 -7.59 0.08
CA HIS A 451 -22.56 -7.89 1.10
C HIS A 451 -23.12 -7.95 2.54
N THR A 452 -24.34 -7.46 2.76
CA THR A 452 -25.03 -7.47 4.06
C THR A 452 -26.03 -8.62 4.17
N ILE A 453 -26.38 -9.03 5.40
CA ILE A 453 -27.39 -10.07 5.62
C ILE A 453 -28.73 -9.67 4.99
N SER A 454 -29.22 -8.46 5.26
CA SER A 454 -30.49 -7.94 4.75
C SER A 454 -30.51 -7.80 3.23
N GLY A 455 -29.45 -7.20 2.65
CA GLY A 455 -29.36 -7.01 1.21
C GLY A 455 -29.22 -8.33 0.46
N SER A 456 -28.52 -9.33 1.02
CA SER A 456 -28.35 -10.63 0.39
C SER A 456 -29.66 -11.40 0.17
N SER A 457 -30.76 -11.03 0.84
CA SER A 457 -32.07 -11.66 0.65
C SER A 457 -32.91 -11.03 -0.48
N SER A 458 -32.40 -9.97 -1.14
CA SER A 458 -33.12 -9.22 -2.17
C SER A 458 -33.04 -9.82 -3.58
N VAL A 459 -32.26 -10.89 -3.77
CA VAL A 459 -32.05 -11.53 -5.07
C VAL A 459 -32.16 -13.05 -4.95
N GLU A 460 -32.48 -13.70 -6.07
CA GLU A 460 -32.48 -15.15 -6.18
C GLU A 460 -31.05 -15.66 -6.40
N TRP A 461 -30.57 -16.51 -5.49
CA TRP A 461 -29.22 -17.07 -5.56
C TRP A 461 -29.25 -18.47 -6.16
N ALA A 462 -28.41 -18.70 -7.16
CA ALA A 462 -28.20 -20.01 -7.74
C ALA A 462 -27.26 -20.85 -6.86
N GLN A 463 -27.46 -22.18 -6.85
CA GLN A 463 -26.69 -23.12 -6.04
C GLN A 463 -26.59 -24.49 -6.74
N GLY A 464 -25.74 -25.38 -6.22
CA GLY A 464 -25.56 -26.72 -6.78
C GLY A 464 -25.07 -26.67 -8.22
N ALA A 465 -25.74 -27.41 -9.13
CA ALA A 465 -25.35 -27.47 -10.55
C ALA A 465 -25.48 -26.13 -11.30
N SER A 466 -26.27 -25.19 -10.78
CA SER A 466 -26.45 -23.86 -11.36
C SER A 466 -25.47 -22.82 -10.80
N LEU A 467 -24.55 -23.21 -9.92
CA LEU A 467 -23.53 -22.30 -9.41
C LEU A 467 -22.66 -21.79 -10.56
N ALA A 468 -22.54 -20.47 -10.67
CA ALA A 468 -21.66 -19.84 -11.63
C ALA A 468 -20.19 -20.24 -11.37
N GLN A 469 -19.45 -20.54 -12.43
CA GLN A 469 -18.02 -20.83 -12.38
C GLN A 469 -17.32 -20.10 -13.51
N LYS A 470 -16.18 -19.45 -13.21
CA LYS A 470 -15.41 -18.67 -14.19
C LYS A 470 -16.23 -17.61 -14.93
N GLN A 471 -17.37 -17.22 -14.34
CA GLN A 471 -18.22 -16.16 -14.84
C GLN A 471 -17.71 -14.83 -14.27
N PRO A 472 -17.37 -13.85 -15.12
CA PRO A 472 -17.12 -12.49 -14.68
C PRO A 472 -18.36 -11.90 -14.00
N MET A 473 -18.19 -10.81 -13.27
CA MET A 473 -19.31 -10.05 -12.69
C MET A 473 -20.25 -10.96 -11.89
N THR A 474 -19.71 -11.67 -10.90
CA THR A 474 -20.48 -12.63 -10.11
C THR A 474 -20.31 -12.37 -8.62
N TRP A 475 -21.42 -12.31 -7.91
CA TRP A 475 -21.45 -12.33 -6.46
C TRP A 475 -21.53 -13.77 -5.97
N TYR A 476 -20.71 -14.13 -4.99
CA TYR A 476 -20.75 -15.40 -4.28
C TYR A 476 -21.03 -15.14 -2.81
N LYS A 477 -21.82 -16.02 -2.18
CA LYS A 477 -21.97 -16.02 -0.72
C LYS A 477 -21.96 -17.41 -0.13
N THR A 478 -21.55 -17.49 1.13
CA THR A 478 -21.61 -18.69 1.95
C THR A 478 -21.70 -18.31 3.43
N THR A 479 -21.96 -19.29 4.29
CA THR A 479 -21.96 -19.12 5.74
C THR A 479 -21.05 -20.14 6.40
N PHE A 480 -20.33 -19.74 7.46
CA PHE A 480 -19.41 -20.63 8.16
C PHE A 480 -19.31 -20.35 9.66
N ASN A 481 -18.81 -21.34 10.41
CA ASN A 481 -18.53 -21.21 11.84
C ASN A 481 -17.07 -20.83 12.06
N VAL A 482 -16.79 -20.06 13.11
CA VAL A 482 -15.40 -19.65 13.42
C VAL A 482 -14.55 -20.89 13.76
N PRO A 483 -13.33 -21.03 13.22
CA PRO A 483 -12.44 -22.12 13.61
C PRO A 483 -11.91 -21.90 15.04
N PRO A 484 -11.66 -22.98 15.81
CA PRO A 484 -11.19 -22.89 17.20
C PRO A 484 -9.81 -22.25 17.29
N GLY A 485 -9.43 -21.78 18.48
CA GLY A 485 -8.12 -21.18 18.76
C GLY A 485 -8.08 -19.68 18.52
N ASN A 486 -6.90 -19.09 18.73
CA ASN A 486 -6.67 -17.63 18.64
C ASN A 486 -5.73 -17.24 17.49
N ASP A 487 -5.21 -18.22 16.73
CA ASP A 487 -4.28 -17.98 15.62
C ASP A 487 -4.92 -17.09 14.54
N PRO A 488 -4.21 -16.12 13.96
CA PRO A 488 -4.78 -15.25 12.93
C PRO A 488 -5.33 -16.02 11.73
N LEU A 489 -6.29 -15.43 11.02
CA LEU A 489 -7.00 -16.07 9.91
C LEU A 489 -6.82 -15.33 8.60
N ALA A 490 -6.83 -16.07 7.49
CA ALA A 490 -6.83 -15.52 6.15
C ALA A 490 -7.73 -16.36 5.22
N LEU A 491 -8.24 -15.74 4.15
CA LEU A 491 -8.81 -16.46 3.02
C LEU A 491 -7.73 -16.75 1.98
N ASP A 492 -7.63 -17.99 1.52
CA ASP A 492 -6.93 -18.32 0.28
C ASP A 492 -7.82 -17.96 -0.90
N MET A 493 -7.43 -16.93 -1.65
CA MET A 493 -8.16 -16.50 -2.83
C MET A 493 -7.43 -16.90 -4.12
N GLY A 494 -6.41 -17.77 -4.06
CA GLY A 494 -5.53 -18.07 -5.19
C GLY A 494 -6.21 -18.59 -6.48
N ALA A 495 -7.45 -19.07 -6.39
CA ALA A 495 -8.26 -19.53 -7.53
C ALA A 495 -9.30 -18.51 -8.02
N MET A 496 -9.29 -17.30 -7.46
CA MET A 496 -10.16 -16.19 -7.82
C MET A 496 -9.44 -15.22 -8.75
N GLY A 497 -10.17 -14.22 -9.28
CA GLY A 497 -9.64 -13.26 -10.24
C GLY A 497 -9.34 -11.91 -9.59
N LYS A 498 -10.38 -11.08 -9.49
CA LYS A 498 -10.34 -9.73 -8.92
C LYS A 498 -11.70 -9.38 -8.30
N GLY A 499 -11.74 -8.55 -7.27
CA GLY A 499 -12.97 -7.95 -6.77
C GLY A 499 -12.86 -7.53 -5.33
N MET A 500 -13.89 -7.80 -4.53
CA MET A 500 -13.97 -7.38 -3.13
C MET A 500 -14.52 -8.50 -2.25
N VAL A 501 -14.13 -8.51 -0.97
CA VAL A 501 -14.57 -9.52 -0.02
C VAL A 501 -15.13 -8.86 1.25
N TRP A 502 -16.18 -9.46 1.80
CA TRP A 502 -16.81 -9.04 3.04
C TRP A 502 -17.04 -10.20 3.99
N ILE A 503 -16.89 -9.92 5.28
CA ILE A 503 -17.23 -10.80 6.39
C ILE A 503 -18.24 -10.08 7.26
N ASN A 504 -19.45 -10.64 7.40
CA ASN A 504 -20.52 -10.06 8.21
C ASN A 504 -20.84 -8.59 7.84
N GLY A 505 -20.78 -8.26 6.55
CA GLY A 505 -20.99 -6.90 6.03
C GLY A 505 -19.76 -5.98 6.13
N GLN A 506 -18.69 -6.38 6.83
CA GLN A 506 -17.45 -5.61 6.92
C GLN A 506 -16.52 -6.00 5.77
N SER A 507 -16.06 -5.02 5.01
CA SER A 507 -15.16 -5.27 3.88
C SER A 507 -13.75 -5.60 4.37
N ILE A 508 -13.25 -6.80 4.05
CA ILE A 508 -11.86 -7.18 4.35
C ILE A 508 -10.87 -6.65 3.30
N GLY A 509 -11.37 -5.96 2.26
CA GLY A 509 -10.54 -5.35 1.23
C GLY A 509 -10.84 -5.84 -0.18
N ARG A 510 -10.10 -5.29 -1.13
CA ARG A 510 -10.04 -5.81 -2.51
C ARG A 510 -9.33 -7.15 -2.52
N HIS A 511 -9.67 -8.02 -3.46
CA HIS A 511 -8.82 -9.14 -3.84
C HIS A 511 -8.39 -9.00 -5.30
N TRP A 512 -7.13 -9.29 -5.59
CA TRP A 512 -6.63 -9.36 -6.97
C TRP A 512 -5.53 -10.43 -7.15
N PRO A 513 -5.80 -11.70 -6.76
CA PRO A 513 -4.86 -12.80 -6.93
C PRO A 513 -4.53 -13.09 -8.41
N GLY A 514 -5.41 -12.71 -9.34
CA GLY A 514 -5.16 -12.80 -10.78
C GLY A 514 -4.01 -11.91 -11.28
N TYR A 515 -3.60 -10.88 -10.52
CA TYR A 515 -2.44 -10.06 -10.87
C TYR A 515 -1.15 -10.68 -10.32
N ILE A 516 -0.46 -11.43 -11.18
CA ILE A 516 0.77 -12.13 -10.85
C ILE A 516 1.92 -11.16 -10.61
N GLY A 517 2.67 -11.38 -9.53
CA GLY A 517 3.82 -10.59 -9.12
C GLY A 517 4.99 -10.74 -10.09
N ASN A 518 5.33 -9.66 -10.78
CA ASN A 518 6.48 -9.55 -11.66
C ASN A 518 7.67 -8.88 -10.97
N GLY A 519 8.88 -9.24 -11.36
CA GLY A 519 10.11 -8.67 -10.82
C GLY A 519 11.27 -9.65 -10.84
N ASN A 520 12.38 -9.25 -10.23
CA ASN A 520 13.55 -10.11 -10.06
C ASN A 520 13.62 -10.61 -8.61
N CYS A 521 13.41 -11.92 -8.42
CA CYS A 521 13.56 -12.60 -7.13
C CYS A 521 14.88 -13.38 -7.10
N GLY A 522 16.00 -12.70 -7.35
CA GLY A 522 17.34 -13.27 -7.25
C GLY A 522 17.79 -13.51 -5.81
N GLY A 523 19.02 -14.01 -5.65
CA GLY A 523 19.63 -14.16 -4.33
C GLY A 523 19.76 -12.82 -3.59
N CYS A 524 19.35 -12.79 -2.33
CA CYS A 524 19.42 -11.62 -1.46
C CYS A 524 20.54 -11.79 -0.43
N ASN A 525 21.37 -10.76 -0.27
CA ASN A 525 22.37 -10.65 0.80
C ASN A 525 22.10 -9.39 1.62
N TYR A 526 22.26 -9.47 2.94
CA TYR A 526 22.12 -8.32 3.83
C TYR A 526 23.18 -7.25 3.54
N ALA A 527 24.41 -7.65 3.21
CA ALA A 527 25.53 -6.72 3.10
C ALA A 527 25.39 -5.76 1.91
N GLY A 528 25.82 -4.51 2.12
CA GLY A 528 25.79 -3.42 1.14
C GLY A 528 24.44 -2.71 1.04
N THR A 529 24.45 -1.53 0.42
CA THR A 529 23.29 -0.64 0.32
C THR A 529 22.03 -1.36 -0.18
N TYR A 530 20.96 -1.22 0.58
CA TYR A 530 19.63 -1.73 0.27
C TYR A 530 18.83 -0.78 -0.62
N THR A 531 18.01 -1.36 -1.49
CA THR A 531 16.93 -0.70 -2.25
C THR A 531 15.71 -1.61 -2.22
N GLU A 532 14.51 -1.06 -2.47
CA GLU A 532 13.23 -1.79 -2.54
C GLU A 532 13.18 -2.86 -3.65
N LYS A 533 14.20 -2.89 -4.51
CA LYS A 533 14.39 -3.87 -5.59
C LYS A 533 15.41 -4.96 -5.24
N LYS A 534 16.18 -4.81 -4.15
CA LYS A 534 17.30 -5.71 -3.80
C LYS A 534 16.82 -7.11 -3.40
N CYS A 535 15.79 -7.18 -2.57
CA CYS A 535 15.28 -8.44 -2.03
C CYS A 535 13.77 -8.51 -2.25
N ARG A 536 13.35 -9.46 -3.09
CA ARG A 536 11.95 -9.67 -3.45
C ARG A 536 11.63 -11.16 -3.44
N THR A 537 10.38 -11.47 -3.14
CA THR A 537 9.86 -12.82 -3.02
C THR A 537 8.56 -12.96 -3.82
N TYR A 538 8.07 -14.20 -3.98
CA TYR A 538 6.79 -14.48 -4.67
C TYR A 538 6.70 -14.06 -6.15
N CYS A 539 7.82 -13.96 -6.88
CA CYS A 539 7.78 -13.79 -8.34
C CYS A 539 7.03 -14.96 -9.02
N GLY A 540 6.20 -14.64 -10.01
CA GLY A 540 5.40 -15.65 -10.74
C GLY A 540 4.28 -16.27 -9.91
N LYS A 541 3.94 -15.68 -8.76
CA LYS A 541 2.80 -16.05 -7.90
C LYS A 541 1.83 -14.86 -7.81
N PRO A 542 0.58 -15.06 -7.35
CA PRO A 542 -0.30 -13.93 -7.02
C PRO A 542 0.42 -12.89 -6.17
N SER A 543 0.40 -11.62 -6.57
CA SER A 543 0.99 -10.52 -5.80
C SER A 543 0.44 -10.46 -4.37
N GLN A 544 -0.83 -10.84 -4.20
CA GLN A 544 -1.40 -11.23 -2.91
C GLN A 544 -2.34 -12.43 -3.08
N ARG A 545 -2.06 -13.51 -2.35
CA ARG A 545 -2.89 -14.74 -2.32
C ARG A 545 -3.80 -14.82 -1.10
N TRP A 546 -3.27 -14.42 0.05
CA TRP A 546 -3.93 -14.55 1.35
C TRP A 546 -4.48 -13.21 1.80
N TYR A 547 -5.75 -13.19 2.20
CA TYR A 547 -6.48 -11.98 2.57
C TYR A 547 -6.92 -12.07 4.03
N HIS A 548 -6.41 -11.17 4.86
CA HIS A 548 -6.58 -11.19 6.31
C HIS A 548 -8.06 -11.09 6.73
N VAL A 549 -8.47 -12.00 7.61
CA VAL A 549 -9.78 -12.00 8.26
C VAL A 549 -9.59 -11.73 9.76
N PRO A 550 -9.93 -10.52 10.25
CA PRO A 550 -9.85 -10.22 11.68
C PRO A 550 -10.75 -11.14 12.50
N ARG A 551 -10.20 -11.82 13.50
CA ARG A 551 -10.97 -12.70 14.38
C ARG A 551 -12.11 -11.97 15.09
N SER A 552 -11.91 -10.70 15.45
CA SER A 552 -12.91 -9.85 16.11
C SER A 552 -14.14 -9.58 15.24
N TRP A 553 -14.09 -9.82 13.93
CA TRP A 553 -15.23 -9.66 13.03
C TRP A 553 -16.10 -10.93 12.96
N LEU A 554 -15.67 -12.02 13.61
CA LEU A 554 -16.33 -13.32 13.57
C LEU A 554 -17.18 -13.57 14.81
N LYS A 555 -18.35 -14.17 14.57
CA LYS A 555 -19.25 -14.74 15.56
C LYS A 555 -18.94 -16.24 15.72
N PRO A 556 -19.38 -16.91 16.81
CA PRO A 556 -19.21 -18.34 16.99
C PRO A 556 -19.73 -19.18 15.80
N SER A 557 -20.87 -18.79 15.24
CA SER A 557 -21.51 -19.46 14.11
C SER A 557 -22.22 -18.47 13.18
N GLY A 558 -22.56 -18.94 11.98
CA GLY A 558 -23.38 -18.18 11.03
C GLY A 558 -22.71 -16.92 10.48
N ASN A 559 -21.37 -16.95 10.32
CA ASN A 559 -20.65 -15.84 9.69
C ASN A 559 -20.94 -15.80 8.20
N LEU A 560 -21.40 -14.67 7.70
CA LEU A 560 -21.64 -14.46 6.28
C LEU A 560 -20.33 -14.05 5.59
N LEU A 561 -19.90 -14.84 4.61
CA LEU A 561 -18.82 -14.48 3.69
C LEU A 561 -19.44 -14.15 2.34
N VAL A 562 -19.17 -12.94 1.84
CA VAL A 562 -19.57 -12.50 0.50
C VAL A 562 -18.34 -12.11 -0.30
N VAL A 563 -18.28 -12.55 -1.56
CA VAL A 563 -17.22 -12.22 -2.51
C VAL A 563 -17.87 -11.65 -3.75
N PHE A 564 -17.48 -10.45 -4.16
CA PHE A 564 -17.69 -10.01 -5.52
C PHE A 564 -16.48 -10.41 -6.36
N GLU A 565 -16.73 -11.11 -7.47
CA GLU A 565 -15.74 -11.58 -8.44
C GLU A 565 -15.98 -10.87 -9.78
N GLU A 566 -15.10 -9.93 -10.09
CA GLU A 566 -15.13 -9.06 -11.27
C GLU A 566 -14.69 -9.81 -12.54
N TRP A 567 -13.68 -10.68 -12.46
CA TRP A 567 -13.02 -11.28 -13.64
C TRP A 567 -13.46 -12.72 -13.92
N GLY A 568 -13.85 -13.44 -12.89
CA GLY A 568 -14.23 -14.84 -12.95
C GLY A 568 -13.23 -15.71 -12.18
N GLY A 569 -13.76 -16.58 -11.33
CA GLY A 569 -12.99 -17.45 -10.45
C GLY A 569 -13.71 -18.75 -10.14
N GLU A 570 -13.05 -19.61 -9.37
CA GLU A 570 -13.60 -20.90 -8.94
C GLU A 570 -13.78 -20.90 -7.40
N PRO A 571 -14.98 -20.55 -6.89
CA PRO A 571 -15.19 -20.31 -5.46
C PRO A 571 -14.97 -21.55 -4.59
N HIS A 572 -15.12 -22.75 -5.15
CA HIS A 572 -14.89 -24.03 -4.45
C HIS A 572 -13.46 -24.20 -3.92
N TRP A 573 -12.48 -23.50 -4.50
CA TRP A 573 -11.08 -23.53 -4.07
C TRP A 573 -10.74 -22.48 -3.01
N ILE A 574 -11.68 -21.58 -2.68
CA ILE A 574 -11.51 -20.67 -1.55
C ILE A 574 -11.49 -21.49 -0.27
N SER A 575 -10.49 -21.23 0.58
CA SER A 575 -10.37 -21.87 1.89
C SER A 575 -10.08 -20.84 2.97
N LEU A 576 -10.53 -21.12 4.20
CA LEU A 576 -10.10 -20.37 5.38
C LEU A 576 -8.85 -21.03 5.94
N LEU A 577 -7.82 -20.23 6.17
CA LEU A 577 -6.52 -20.65 6.66
C LEU A 577 -6.27 -20.09 8.06
N LYS A 578 -5.55 -20.84 8.89
CA LYS A 578 -4.86 -20.33 10.08
C LYS A 578 -3.41 -19.99 9.73
N ARG A 579 -2.94 -18.85 10.24
CA ARG A 579 -1.54 -18.43 10.14
C ARG A 579 -0.76 -18.89 11.38
N THR A 580 0.29 -19.67 11.18
CA THR A 580 1.19 -20.19 12.23
C THR A 580 2.66 -19.96 11.87
N THR A 581 3.55 -19.85 12.84
CA THR A 581 5.01 -19.64 12.68
C THR A 581 5.84 -20.91 12.67
#